data_AF-A0A6I7LMS8-F1
#
_entry.id   AF-A0A6I7LMS8-F1
#
_cell.length_a   1.000
_cell.length_b   1.000
_cell.length_c   1.000
_cell.angle_alpha   90.00
_cell.angle_beta   90.00
_cell.angle_gamma   90.00
#
_symmetry.space_group_name_H-M   'P 1'
#
loop_
_entity.id
_entity.type
_entity.pdbx_description
1 polymer ?
#
loop_
_entity_poly.entity_id
_entity_poly.type
_entity_poly.pdbx_seq_one_letter_code
_entity_poly.pdbx_strand_id
1 'polypeptide(L)'
;MSFAGFRNHKGFTLIELVIIIVILGILAAVAIPKYKNISSEAKESATRAALGGLRSGITIYYANQAVTTGTAAWPPIDSIRTVGVVMEQAIPKNPFQSDSSAPDSIVTGVTKGVVVGTRGGWAYKPSSGEIWPNTTTAGENNW
;
A
#
# COMPACT_ATOMS: atom_id res chain seq x y z
N MET A 1 43.53 -6.67 53.32
CA MET A 1 43.40 -7.52 52.12
C MET A 1 42.66 -6.70 51.07
N SER A 2 43.33 -6.30 49.98
CA SER A 2 42.71 -5.57 48.86
C SER A 2 42.98 -6.38 47.60
N PHE A 3 41.91 -6.93 47.00
CA PHE A 3 42.00 -7.62 45.72
C PHE A 3 42.20 -6.58 44.62
N ALA A 4 43.39 -6.54 44.04
CA ALA A 4 43.66 -5.78 42.82
C ALA A 4 42.97 -6.50 41.64
N GLY A 5 41.87 -5.92 41.15
CA GLY A 5 41.19 -6.41 39.95
C GLY A 5 42.04 -6.18 38.71
N PHE A 6 42.42 -7.27 38.02
CA PHE A 6 42.98 -7.21 36.66
C PHE A 6 41.92 -6.67 35.70
N ARG A 7 41.99 -5.38 35.38
CA ARG A 7 41.24 -4.81 34.26
C ARG A 7 41.88 -5.28 32.95
N ASN A 8 41.35 -6.36 32.40
CA ASN A 8 41.75 -6.88 31.09
C ASN A 8 41.18 -5.96 30.00
N HIS A 9 41.87 -4.87 29.70
CA HIS A 9 41.54 -3.99 28.57
C HIS A 9 41.95 -4.66 27.26
N LYS A 10 41.18 -5.66 26.81
CA LYS A 10 41.26 -6.16 25.43
C LYS A 10 40.55 -5.15 24.53
N GLY A 11 41.30 -4.24 23.93
CA GLY A 11 40.82 -3.39 22.85
C GLY A 11 40.57 -4.21 21.58
N PHE A 12 39.54 -3.87 20.82
CA PHE A 12 39.31 -4.41 19.47
C PHE A 12 40.52 -4.14 18.58
N THR A 13 40.91 -5.11 17.78
CA THR A 13 41.99 -4.91 16.80
C THR A 13 41.47 -4.09 15.61
N LEU A 14 42.34 -3.26 15.01
CA LEU A 14 42.00 -2.55 13.77
C LEU A 14 41.60 -3.53 12.66
N ILE A 15 42.24 -4.71 12.63
CA ILE A 15 41.93 -5.74 11.64
C ILE A 15 40.54 -6.35 11.85
N GLU A 16 40.08 -6.54 13.10
CA GLU A 16 38.70 -6.96 13.36
C GLU A 16 37.70 -5.96 12.80
N LEU A 17 37.90 -4.67 13.05
CA LEU A 17 37.01 -3.64 12.53
C LEU A 17 36.97 -3.64 11.00
N VAL A 18 38.13 -3.78 10.34
CA VAL A 18 38.24 -3.82 8.87
C VAL A 18 37.53 -5.05 8.28
N ILE A 19 37.73 -6.23 8.87
CA ILE A 19 37.06 -7.44 8.38
C ILE A 19 35.53 -7.33 8.57
N ILE A 20 35.07 -6.75 9.67
CA ILE A 20 33.63 -6.56 9.93
C ILE A 20 32.98 -5.67 8.88
N ILE A 21 33.59 -4.52 8.55
CA ILE A 21 33.03 -3.62 7.53
C ILE A 21 33.04 -4.26 6.14
N VAL A 22 34.05 -5.08 5.83
CA VAL A 22 34.12 -5.81 4.55
C VAL A 22 32.99 -6.85 4.46
N ILE A 23 32.79 -7.64 5.52
CA ILE A 23 31.70 -8.63 5.56
C ILE A 23 30.34 -7.94 5.48
N LEU A 24 30.12 -6.87 6.25
CA LEU A 24 28.88 -6.07 6.18
C LEU A 24 28.67 -5.46 4.80
N GLY A 25 29.73 -5.02 4.12
CA GLY A 25 29.68 -4.50 2.75
C GLY A 25 29.21 -5.55 1.74
N ILE A 26 29.73 -6.77 1.81
CA ILE A 26 29.31 -7.87 0.91
C ILE A 26 27.85 -8.26 1.17
N LEU A 27 27.46 -8.40 2.44
CA LEU A 27 26.08 -8.72 2.82
C LEU A 27 25.11 -7.63 2.34
N ALA A 28 25.46 -6.36 2.49
CA ALA A 28 24.64 -5.24 2.03
C ALA A 28 24.48 -5.24 0.51
N ALA A 29 25.56 -5.49 -0.25
CA ALA A 29 25.53 -5.50 -1.71
C ALA A 29 24.54 -6.55 -2.27
N VAL A 30 24.45 -7.72 -1.64
CA VAL A 30 23.52 -8.79 -2.06
C VAL A 30 22.10 -8.55 -1.50
N ALA A 31 21.97 -8.03 -0.28
CA ALA A 31 20.67 -7.87 0.38
C ALA A 31 19.83 -6.70 -0.16
N ILE A 32 20.46 -5.56 -0.48
CA ILE A 32 19.76 -4.34 -0.94
C ILE A 32 18.89 -4.58 -2.18
N PRO A 33 19.38 -5.17 -3.30
CA PRO A 33 18.55 -5.37 -4.49
C PRO A 33 17.37 -6.31 -4.21
N LYS A 34 17.58 -7.38 -3.45
CA LYS A 34 16.53 -8.33 -3.07
C LYS A 34 15.44 -7.66 -2.23
N TYR A 35 15.82 -6.84 -1.26
CA TYR A 35 14.88 -6.14 -0.39
C TYR A 35 14.00 -5.15 -1.16
N LYS A 36 14.55 -4.45 -2.17
CA LYS A 36 13.79 -3.53 -3.03
C LYS A 36 12.69 -4.23 -3.83
N ASN A 37 12.98 -5.41 -4.38
CA ASN A 37 12.00 -6.19 -5.14
C ASN A 37 10.85 -6.69 -4.24
N ILE A 38 11.18 -7.29 -3.10
CA ILE A 38 10.16 -7.78 -2.13
C ILE A 38 9.27 -6.64 -1.64
N SER A 39 9.86 -5.46 -1.40
CA SER A 39 9.09 -4.28 -0.98
C SER A 39 8.10 -3.81 -2.06
N SER A 40 8.48 -3.90 -3.34
CA SER A 40 7.60 -3.56 -4.46
C SER A 40 6.47 -4.58 -4.61
N GLU A 41 6.81 -5.88 -4.59
CA GLU A 41 5.86 -6.99 -4.68
C GLU A 41 4.85 -6.95 -3.52
N ALA A 42 5.31 -6.62 -2.30
CA ALA A 42 4.45 -6.47 -1.14
C ALA A 42 3.45 -5.32 -1.31
N LYS A 43 3.86 -4.19 -1.90
CA LYS A 43 2.97 -3.06 -2.20
C LYS A 43 1.92 -3.42 -3.25
N GLU A 44 2.33 -4.10 -4.33
CA GLU A 44 1.41 -4.57 -5.35
C GLU A 44 0.38 -5.55 -4.76
N SER A 45 0.84 -6.55 -4.01
CA SER A 45 -0.04 -7.53 -3.36
C SER A 45 -1.04 -6.87 -2.40
N ALA A 46 -0.57 -5.96 -1.54
CA ALA A 46 -1.43 -5.21 -0.63
C ALA A 46 -2.46 -4.35 -1.37
N THR A 47 -2.07 -3.72 -2.48
CA THR A 47 -2.98 -2.90 -3.31
C THR A 47 -4.05 -3.77 -3.96
N ARG A 48 -3.67 -4.92 -4.53
CA ARG A 48 -4.62 -5.86 -5.14
C ARG A 48 -5.58 -6.45 -4.10
N ALA A 49 -5.10 -6.77 -2.91
CA ALA A 49 -5.94 -7.26 -1.81
C ALA A 49 -6.98 -6.21 -1.39
N ALA A 50 -6.55 -4.96 -1.19
CA ALA A 50 -7.43 -3.84 -0.88
C ALA A 50 -8.46 -3.59 -2.01
N LEU A 51 -8.01 -3.66 -3.27
CA LEU A 51 -8.87 -3.53 -4.45
C LEU A 51 -9.95 -4.62 -4.51
N GLY A 52 -9.61 -5.86 -4.15
CA GLY A 52 -10.56 -6.96 -4.05
C GLY A 52 -11.67 -6.70 -3.03
N GLY A 53 -11.30 -6.20 -1.84
CA GLY A 53 -12.25 -5.78 -0.82
C GLY A 53 -13.20 -4.68 -1.30
N LEU A 54 -12.65 -3.65 -1.96
CA LEU A 54 -13.44 -2.54 -2.50
C LEU A 54 -14.41 -2.99 -3.58
N ARG A 55 -13.96 -3.82 -4.54
CA ARG A 55 -14.81 -4.37 -5.60
C ARG A 55 -15.94 -5.24 -5.02
N SER A 56 -15.63 -6.03 -3.99
CA SER A 56 -16.62 -6.84 -3.29
C SER A 56 -17.72 -5.96 -2.68
N GLY A 57 -17.35 -4.94 -1.89
CA GLY A 57 -18.32 -4.02 -1.29
C GLY A 57 -19.20 -3.30 -2.32
N ILE A 58 -18.60 -2.80 -3.40
CA ILE A 58 -19.33 -2.14 -4.50
C ILE A 58 -20.32 -3.11 -5.18
N THR A 59 -19.91 -4.35 -5.42
CA THR A 59 -20.76 -5.37 -6.07
C THR A 59 -21.91 -5.81 -5.16
N ILE A 60 -21.65 -5.97 -3.86
CA ILE A 60 -22.67 -6.28 -2.86
C ILE A 60 -23.68 -5.13 -2.77
N TYR A 61 -23.23 -3.88 -2.74
CA TYR A 61 -24.12 -2.72 -2.76
C TYR A 61 -25.02 -2.73 -4.00
N TYR A 62 -24.44 -2.94 -5.19
CA TYR A 62 -25.18 -3.01 -6.45
C TYR A 62 -26.27 -4.10 -6.42
N ALA A 63 -25.93 -5.29 -5.94
CA ALA A 63 -26.88 -6.39 -5.80
C ALA A 63 -27.98 -6.07 -4.76
N ASN A 64 -27.62 -5.49 -3.62
CA ASN A 64 -28.58 -5.10 -2.59
C ASN A 64 -29.56 -4.05 -3.11
N GLN A 65 -29.10 -3.05 -3.87
CA GLN A 65 -29.99 -2.04 -4.45
C GLN A 65 -31.01 -2.66 -5.41
N ALA A 66 -30.61 -3.65 -6.20
CA ALA A 66 -31.53 -4.37 -7.07
C ALA A 66 -32.66 -5.05 -6.28
N VAL A 67 -32.35 -5.58 -5.09
CA VAL A 67 -33.32 -6.28 -4.24
C VAL A 67 -34.20 -5.30 -3.44
N THR A 68 -33.63 -4.25 -2.87
CA THR A 68 -34.33 -3.33 -1.96
C THR A 68 -35.17 -2.30 -2.68
N THR A 69 -34.68 -1.81 -3.83
CA THR A 69 -35.34 -0.73 -4.59
C THR A 69 -35.95 -1.19 -5.91
N GLY A 70 -35.72 -2.45 -6.29
CA GLY A 70 -36.14 -3.01 -7.57
C GLY A 70 -35.30 -2.51 -8.76
N THR A 71 -34.28 -1.68 -8.53
CA THR A 71 -33.40 -1.15 -9.58
C THR A 71 -31.94 -1.32 -9.17
N ALA A 72 -31.16 -2.01 -10.01
CA ALA A 72 -29.74 -2.17 -9.76
C ALA A 72 -29.00 -0.84 -10.04
N ALA A 73 -28.27 -0.34 -9.06
CA ALA A 73 -27.57 0.94 -9.16
C ALA A 73 -26.20 0.85 -8.49
N TRP A 74 -25.18 1.38 -9.17
CA TRP A 74 -23.85 1.50 -8.60
C TRP A 74 -23.83 2.52 -7.46
N PRO A 75 -22.98 2.32 -6.44
CA PRO A 75 -22.92 3.24 -5.31
C PRO A 75 -22.47 4.64 -5.77
N PRO A 76 -23.17 5.72 -5.36
CA PRO A 76 -22.63 7.05 -5.53
C PRO A 76 -21.34 7.18 -4.70
N ILE A 77 -20.43 8.06 -5.13
CA ILE A 77 -19.11 8.19 -4.51
C ILE A 77 -19.18 8.46 -2.99
N ASP A 78 -20.15 9.27 -2.55
CA ASP A 78 -20.33 9.61 -1.15
C ASP A 78 -20.72 8.39 -0.30
N SER A 79 -21.45 7.44 -0.88
CA SER A 79 -21.77 6.16 -0.21
C SER A 79 -20.54 5.28 -0.04
N ILE A 80 -19.59 5.30 -0.99
CA ILE A 80 -18.35 4.54 -0.85
C ILE A 80 -17.49 5.13 0.28
N ARG A 81 -17.49 6.45 0.41
CA ARG A 81 -16.72 7.20 1.42
C ARG A 81 -17.32 7.13 2.82
N THR A 82 -18.60 6.82 2.92
CA THR A 82 -19.31 6.74 4.20
C THR A 82 -19.20 5.34 4.76
N VAL A 83 -18.51 5.22 5.90
CA VAL A 83 -18.39 3.96 6.63
C VAL A 83 -19.78 3.44 7.01
N GLY A 84 -19.99 2.13 6.84
CA GLY A 84 -21.26 1.46 7.12
C GLY A 84 -22.29 1.52 5.98
N VAL A 85 -21.98 2.15 4.85
CA VAL A 85 -22.88 2.19 3.68
C VAL A 85 -22.47 1.18 2.61
N VAL A 86 -21.26 1.30 2.06
CA VAL A 86 -20.70 0.34 1.09
C VAL A 86 -19.61 -0.53 1.71
N MET A 87 -18.78 0.08 2.56
CA MET A 87 -17.68 -0.58 3.26
C MET A 87 -17.93 -0.50 4.77
N GLU A 88 -17.73 -1.62 5.47
CA GLU A 88 -17.91 -1.69 6.93
C GLU A 88 -16.83 -0.95 7.71
N GLN A 89 -15.65 -0.79 7.11
CA GLN A 89 -14.51 -0.09 7.69
C GLN A 89 -14.15 1.09 6.79
N ALA A 90 -13.30 1.99 7.31
CA ALA A 90 -12.69 3.03 6.48
C ALA A 90 -12.03 2.39 5.25
N ILE A 91 -12.11 3.07 4.10
CA ILE A 91 -11.49 2.57 2.88
C ILE A 91 -9.97 2.44 3.17
N PRO A 92 -9.35 1.34 2.73
CA PRO A 92 -7.94 1.11 3.01
C PRO A 92 -7.08 2.09 2.22
N LYS A 93 -6.02 2.60 2.85
CA LYS A 93 -5.01 3.41 2.17
C LYS A 93 -4.42 2.63 0.99
N ASN A 94 -4.29 3.28 -0.17
CA ASN A 94 -3.49 2.72 -1.26
C ASN A 94 -1.97 2.78 -0.90
N PRO A 95 -1.24 1.65 -0.91
CA PRO A 95 0.22 1.60 -0.68
C PRO A 95 1.08 2.53 -1.56
N PHE A 96 0.56 2.98 -2.71
CA PHE A 96 1.21 3.92 -3.63
C PHE A 96 0.85 5.39 -3.37
N GLN A 97 0.02 5.69 -2.36
CA GLN A 97 -0.36 7.07 -2.01
C GLN A 97 0.76 7.79 -1.25
N SER A 98 1.07 9.03 -1.67
CA SER A 98 2.20 9.82 -1.16
C SER A 98 1.94 10.50 0.19
N ASP A 99 0.68 10.77 0.55
CA ASP A 99 0.28 11.38 1.81
C ASP A 99 -0.48 10.38 2.71
N SER A 100 -0.27 10.44 4.03
CA SER A 100 -0.95 9.59 5.03
C SER A 100 -2.25 10.19 5.58
N SER A 101 -2.67 11.35 5.07
CA SER A 101 -3.68 12.20 5.73
C SER A 101 -4.87 12.59 4.85
N ALA A 102 -5.06 12.00 3.67
CA ALA A 102 -6.32 12.16 2.96
C ALA A 102 -7.23 10.99 3.34
N PRO A 103 -8.47 11.21 3.84
CA PRO A 103 -9.48 10.18 3.81
C PRO A 103 -9.68 9.82 2.34
N ASP A 104 -9.13 8.67 1.95
CA ASP A 104 -9.42 7.94 0.73
C ASP A 104 -9.75 8.83 -0.45
N SER A 105 -8.73 9.30 -1.16
CA SER A 105 -8.91 10.04 -2.41
C SER A 105 -9.43 9.09 -3.50
N ILE A 106 -10.66 8.57 -3.35
CA ILE A 106 -11.44 8.02 -4.45
C ILE A 106 -11.75 9.18 -5.41
N VAL A 107 -10.98 9.34 -6.46
CA VAL A 107 -11.25 10.34 -7.47
C VAL A 107 -12.20 9.79 -8.54
N THR A 108 -13.00 10.66 -9.14
CA THR A 108 -13.86 10.33 -10.30
C THR A 108 -13.41 11.15 -11.50
N GLY A 109 -13.95 10.83 -12.69
CA GLY A 109 -13.58 11.52 -13.93
C GLY A 109 -12.17 11.19 -14.43
N VAL A 110 -11.56 10.13 -13.88
CA VAL A 110 -10.25 9.63 -14.30
C VAL A 110 -10.42 8.49 -15.30
N THR A 111 -9.54 8.42 -16.29
CA THR A 111 -9.48 7.29 -17.24
C THR A 111 -8.59 6.19 -16.68
N LYS A 112 -9.09 4.95 -16.67
CA LYS A 112 -8.32 3.77 -16.25
C LYS A 112 -7.03 3.63 -17.08
N GLY A 113 -5.93 3.24 -16.43
CA GLY A 113 -4.61 3.12 -17.06
C GLY A 113 -3.84 4.44 -17.26
N VAL A 114 -4.46 5.60 -17.02
CA VAL A 114 -3.79 6.91 -17.10
C VAL A 114 -3.31 7.32 -15.70
N VAL A 115 -2.10 7.88 -15.63
CA VAL A 115 -1.59 8.48 -14.39
C VAL A 115 -2.26 9.83 -14.18
N VAL A 116 -2.96 10.01 -13.06
CA VAL A 116 -3.65 11.27 -12.74
C VAL A 116 -3.27 11.79 -11.37
N GLY A 117 -2.58 12.94 -11.36
CA GLY A 117 -2.06 13.58 -10.16
C GLY A 117 -0.87 12.83 -9.54
N THR A 118 -0.22 13.46 -8.57
CA THR A 118 0.95 12.90 -7.86
C THR A 118 0.61 12.32 -6.48
N ARG A 119 -0.60 12.58 -5.97
CA ARG A 119 -1.02 12.18 -4.61
C ARG A 119 -1.37 10.69 -4.48
N GLY A 120 -1.89 10.09 -5.55
CA GLY A 120 -2.35 8.70 -5.57
C GLY A 120 -3.72 8.48 -4.90
N GLY A 121 -4.03 7.22 -4.56
CA GLY A 121 -5.29 6.81 -3.92
C GLY A 121 -6.07 5.81 -4.77
N TRP A 122 -7.39 5.98 -4.86
CA TRP A 122 -8.26 5.10 -5.65
C TRP A 122 -8.97 5.91 -6.72
N ALA A 123 -9.37 5.28 -7.81
CA ALA A 123 -10.19 5.92 -8.82
C ALA A 123 -11.44 5.08 -9.05
N TYR A 124 -12.58 5.74 -9.16
CA TYR A 124 -13.89 5.11 -9.28
C TYR A 124 -14.68 5.71 -10.44
N LYS A 125 -15.37 4.83 -11.17
CA LYS A 125 -16.26 5.19 -12.27
C LYS A 125 -17.70 4.83 -11.94
N PRO A 126 -18.54 5.82 -11.56
CA PRO A 126 -19.93 5.58 -11.14
C PRO A 126 -20.81 4.91 -12.19
N SER A 127 -20.53 5.15 -13.48
CA SER A 127 -21.32 4.58 -14.57
C SER A 127 -21.12 3.07 -14.75
N SER A 128 -19.97 2.53 -14.35
CA SER A 128 -19.60 1.12 -14.53
C SER A 128 -19.34 0.37 -13.23
N GLY A 129 -19.30 1.06 -12.08
CA GLY A 129 -18.92 0.45 -10.81
C GLY A 129 -17.43 0.11 -10.71
N GLU A 130 -16.64 0.45 -11.73
CA GLU A 130 -15.24 0.09 -11.77
C GLU A 130 -14.44 0.92 -10.77
N ILE A 131 -13.61 0.23 -9.98
CA ILE A 131 -12.60 0.83 -9.12
C ILE A 131 -11.22 0.28 -9.50
N TRP A 132 -10.21 1.13 -9.49
CA TRP A 132 -8.81 0.81 -9.78
C TRP A 132 -7.88 1.68 -8.92
N PRO A 133 -6.62 1.28 -8.72
CA PRO A 133 -5.67 2.12 -8.02
C PRO A 133 -5.35 3.36 -8.85
N ASN A 134 -5.23 4.51 -8.19
CA ASN A 134 -4.63 5.69 -8.78
C ASN A 134 -3.22 5.84 -8.24
N THR A 135 -2.24 5.60 -9.10
CA THR A 135 -0.81 5.64 -8.77
C THR A 135 -0.07 6.55 -9.75
N THR A 136 1.19 6.83 -9.45
CA THR A 136 2.11 7.56 -10.34
C THR A 136 2.64 6.71 -11.49
N THR A 137 2.32 5.41 -11.55
CA THR A 137 2.78 4.47 -12.58
C THR A 137 1.60 3.95 -13.41
N ALA A 138 1.64 4.13 -14.73
CA ALA A 138 0.52 3.78 -15.61
C ALA A 138 0.13 2.29 -15.56
N GLY A 139 1.12 1.39 -15.42
CA GLY A 139 0.89 -0.05 -15.40
C GLY A 139 -0.02 -0.51 -14.26
N GLU A 140 0.12 0.09 -13.09
CA GLU A 140 -0.63 -0.26 -11.87
C GLU A 140 -2.09 0.17 -11.99
N ASN A 141 -2.36 1.28 -12.70
CA ASN A 141 -3.69 1.85 -12.90
C ASN A 141 -4.59 1.01 -13.84
N ASN A 142 -4.08 -0.12 -14.37
CA ASN A 142 -4.84 -1.06 -15.20
C ASN A 142 -5.47 -2.22 -14.42
N TRP A 143 -5.14 -2.36 -13.13
CA TRP A 143 -5.62 -3.48 -12.30
C TRP A 143 -7.13 -3.48 -12.04
#